data_AF-A0A7V9G2C0-F1
#
_entry.id   AF-A0A7V9G2C0-F1
#
_cell.length_a   1.000
_cell.length_b   1.000
_cell.length_c   1.000
_cell.angle_alpha   90.00
_cell.angle_beta   90.00
_cell.angle_gamma   90.00
#
_symmetry.space_group_name_H-M   'P 1'
#
loop_
_entity.id
_entity.type
_entity.pdbx_description
1 polymer ?
#
loop_
_entity_poly.entity_id
_entity_poly.type
_entity_poly.pdbx_seq_one_letter_code
_entity_poly.pdbx_strand_id
1 'polypeptide(L)' 'MRLRLRLEYDGGGFRGWAAQPGLRTVEGALGAAPDRVFPSWSRLAVAGRTDTGVH' A
#
# COMPACT_ATOMS: atom_id res chain seq x y z
N MET A 1 -5.12 -1.45 -18.60
CA MET A 1 -5.58 -2.66 -17.87
C MET A 1 -5.96 -2.27 -16.45
N ARG A 2 -6.89 -2.97 -15.80
CA ARG A 2 -7.17 -2.81 -14.37
C ARG A 2 -6.99 -4.14 -13.67
N LEU A 3 -6.18 -4.15 -12.62
CA LEU A 3 -5.86 -5.34 -11.83
C LEU A 3 -6.53 -5.25 -10.46
N ARG A 4 -6.92 -6.40 -9.93
CA ARG A 4 -7.31 -6.55 -8.53
C ARG A 4 -6.28 -7.44 -7.85
N LEU A 5 -5.67 -6.91 -6.79
CA LEU A 5 -4.73 -7.64 -5.95
C LEU A 5 -5.41 -7.99 -4.64
N ARG A 6 -5.11 -9.18 -4.11
CA ARG A 6 -5.33 -9.51 -2.70
C ARG A 6 -3.98 -9.43 -2.02
N LEU A 7 -3.91 -8.72 -0.91
CA LEU A 7 -2.67 -8.42 -0.21
C LEU A 7 -2.80 -8.85 1.25
N GLU A 8 -1.71 -9.35 1.78
CA GLU A 8 -1.52 -9.65 3.19
C GLU A 8 -0.23 -8.97 3.63
N TYR A 9 -0.22 -8.43 4.85
CA TYR A 9 0.93 -7.76 5.43
C TYR A 9 0.87 -7.86 6.95
N ASP A 10 2.03 -7.82 7.58
CA ASP A 10 2.20 -7.62 9.02
C ASP A 10 2.15 -6.12 9.33
N GLY A 11 1.26 -5.70 10.22
CA GLY A 11 1.03 -4.31 10.57
C GLY A 11 2.08 -3.71 11.51
N GLY A 12 2.88 -4.53 12.20
CA GLY A 12 3.78 -4.13 13.28
C GLY A 12 4.81 -3.05 12.91
N GLY A 13 5.10 -2.88 11.63
CA GLY A 13 6.06 -1.89 11.11
C GLY A 13 5.44 -0.70 10.38
N PHE A 14 4.11 -0.57 10.34
CA PHE A 14 3.41 0.43 9.53
C PHE A 14 2.53 1.35 10.37
N ARG A 15 2.51 2.63 10.02
CA ARG A 15 1.61 3.66 10.55
C ARG A 15 0.26 3.66 9.81
N GLY A 16 -0.33 2.48 9.71
CA GLY A 16 -1.59 2.22 9.02
C GLY A 16 -1.46 2.15 7.49
N TRP A 17 -2.61 2.12 6.83
CA TRP A 17 -2.67 2.03 5.37
C TRP A 17 -2.23 3.33 4.68
N ALA A 18 -2.91 4.44 4.97
CA ALA A 18 -2.87 5.65 4.15
C ALA A 18 -1.49 6.33 4.17
N ALA A 19 -1.01 6.76 3.00
CA ALA A 19 0.24 7.50 2.86
C ALA A 19 0.28 8.78 3.71
N GLN A 20 1.37 8.95 4.46
CA GLN A 20 1.59 10.09 5.35
C GLN A 20 3.05 10.54 5.23
N PRO A 21 3.34 11.85 5.17
CA PRO A 21 4.71 12.35 5.06
C PRO A 21 5.61 11.85 6.20
N GLY A 22 6.79 11.35 5.86
CA GLY A 22 7.80 10.91 6.85
C GLY A 22 7.46 9.63 7.61
N LEU A 23 6.32 8.98 7.33
CA LEU A 23 5.91 7.75 8.00
C LEU A 23 5.89 6.57 7.04
N ARG A 24 6.27 5.40 7.54
CA ARG A 24 6.15 4.14 6.80
C ARG A 24 4.72 3.65 6.86
N THR A 25 4.04 3.60 5.72
CA THR A 25 2.64 3.14 5.59
C THR A 25 2.51 2.11 4.49
N VAL A 26 1.43 1.33 4.49
CA VAL A 26 1.24 0.26 3.49
C VAL A 26 1.06 0.84 2.09
N GLU A 27 0.26 1.91 1.94
CA GLU A 27 0.08 2.61 0.66
C GLU A 27 1.39 3.19 0.13
N GLY A 28 2.23 3.78 0.99
CA GLY A 28 3.53 4.31 0.58
C GLY A 28 4.48 3.22 0.10
N ALA A 29 4.56 2.11 0.81
CA ALA A 29 5.39 0.97 0.41
C ALA A 29 4.89 0.30 -0.86
N LEU A 30 3.56 0.12 -0.97
CA LEU A 30 2.93 -0.47 -2.15
C LEU A 30 2.93 0.48 -3.34
N GLY A 31 3.01 1.79 -3.17
CA GLY A 31 3.16 2.72 -4.29
C GLY A 31 4.51 2.56 -5.00
N ALA A 32 5.59 2.29 -4.27
CA ALA A 32 6.92 2.19 -4.86
C ALA A 32 7.26 0.81 -5.47
N ALA A 33 6.55 -0.26 -5.08
CA ALA A 33 6.86 -1.61 -5.53
C ALA A 33 6.43 -1.94 -6.99
N PRO A 34 5.25 -1.51 -7.48
CA PRO A 34 4.74 -1.79 -8.81
C PRO A 34 5.64 -1.30 -9.94
N ASP A 35 6.40 -0.21 -9.74
CA ASP A 35 7.32 0.34 -10.75
C ASP A 35 8.37 -0.69 -11.22
N ARG A 36 8.64 -1.72 -10.42
CA ARG A 36 9.57 -2.81 -10.77
C ARG A 36 8.99 -3.85 -11.70
N VAL A 37 7.67 -3.93 -11.81
CA VAL A 37 6.95 -5.01 -12.50
C VAL A 37 6.07 -4.47 -13.63
N PHE A 38 5.47 -3.30 -13.44
CA PHE A 38 4.59 -2.66 -14.39
C PHE A 38 5.29 -1.41 -14.98
N PRO A 39 5.48 -1.33 -16.32
CA PRO A 39 6.15 -0.19 -16.95
C PRO A 39 5.49 1.16 -16.70
N SER A 40 4.17 1.16 -16.43
CA SER A 40 3.44 2.33 -15.95
C SER A 40 2.22 1.91 -15.15
N TRP A 41 1.95 2.66 -14.08
CA TRP A 41 0.71 2.59 -13.31
C TRP A 41 0.43 4.00 -12.75
N SER A 42 -0.83 4.32 -12.46
CA SER A 42 -1.22 5.70 -12.12
C SER A 42 -2.15 5.83 -10.93
N ARG A 43 -2.74 4.73 -10.46
CA ARG A 43 -3.75 4.78 -9.39
C ARG A 43 -3.77 3.50 -8.58
N LEU A 44 -3.79 3.66 -7.27
CA LEU A 44 -4.08 2.61 -6.31
C LEU A 44 -5.43 2.91 -5.66
N ALA A 45 -6.26 1.89 -5.55
CA ALA A 45 -7.51 1.95 -4.79
C ALA A 45 -7.55 0.76 -3.83
N VAL A 46 -8.13 0.96 -2.66
CA VAL A 46 -8.22 -0.05 -1.61
C VAL A 46 -9.67 -0.27 -1.20
N ALA A 47 -9.99 -1.50 -0.80
CA ALA A 47 -11.32 -1.83 -0.30
C ALA A 47 -11.62 -1.20 1.08
N GLY A 48 -10.59 -1.01 1.91
CA GLY A 48 -10.69 -0.37 3.21
C GLY A 48 -9.32 0.07 3.70
N ARG A 49 -9.28 1.11 4.53
CA ARG A 49 -8.06 1.57 5.19
C ARG A 49 -7.96 0.89 6.56
N THR A 50 -6.74 0.66 7.02
CA THR A 50 -6.44 0.12 8.36
C THR A 50 -5.68 1.13 9.19
N ASP A 51 -5.86 1.05 10.51
CA ASP A 51 -5.12 1.83 11.49
C ASP A 51 -3.73 1.25 11.75
N THR A 52 -2.92 1.98 12.53
CA THR A 52 -1.56 1.59 12.88
C THR A 52 -1.53 0.26 13.64
N GLY A 53 -0.64 -0.65 13.23
CA GLY A 53 -0.38 -1.91 13.94
C GLY A 53 -1.46 -2.98 13.80
N VAL A 54 -2.45 -2.81 12.92
CA VAL A 54 -3.45 -3.86 12.63
C VAL A 54 -2.82 -4.97 11.79
N HIS A 55 -3.07 -6.24 12.19
CA HIS A 55 -2.54 -7.52 11.68
C HIS A 55 -1.17 -7.93 12.22
#